data_AF-A0A8B7TV06-F1
#
_entry.id   AF-A0A8B7TV06-F1
#
_cell.length_a   1.000
_cell.length_b   1.000
_cell.length_c   1.000
_cell.angle_alpha   90.00
_cell.angle_beta   90.00
_cell.angle_gamma   90.00
#
_symmetry.space_group_name_H-M   'P 1'
#
loop_
_entity.id
_entity.type
_entity.pdbx_description
1 polymer ?
#
loop_
_entity_poly.entity_id
_entity_poly.type
_entity_poly.pdbx_seq_one_letter_code
_entity_poly.pdbx_strand_id
1 'polypeptide(L)'
;MTTLTHRTRRTEVSKNSEKKIESEEDTNQERSPDNEDSGDSKDIRLTLMEEVLLLGLKDKEGYTSFWNDCISSGLRGGILIELAMRGRIYLEPPTMRKKRLLDRKVLLKSDSPTGDVLLDETLKHIKATEPTETVQTWIELLTGETWNPFKLQYQLRNVRERIAKNLVEKGILTTEKQNFLLFDMTTHPVTNTTEKQRLVKKLQDSVLER
;
A
#
# COMPACT_ATOMS: atom_id res chain seq x y z
N MET A 1 -29.42 -26.76 -63.27
CA MET A 1 -29.14 -28.15 -63.70
C MET A 1 -27.63 -28.31 -63.76
N THR A 2 -27.04 -28.95 -62.73
CA THR A 2 -26.22 -30.19 -62.80
C THR A 2 -24.85 -29.96 -63.47
N THR A 3 -23.68 -30.28 -62.93
CA THR A 3 -23.22 -31.43 -62.12
C THR A 3 -21.91 -31.14 -61.37
N LEU A 4 -21.76 -31.82 -60.24
CA LEU A 4 -20.58 -32.04 -59.41
C LEU A 4 -19.68 -33.15 -60.01
N THR A 5 -18.34 -33.09 -59.93
CA THR A 5 -17.49 -34.29 -59.73
C THR A 5 -16.04 -33.98 -59.31
N HIS A 6 -15.55 -34.91 -58.50
CA HIS A 6 -14.34 -35.04 -57.67
C HIS A 6 -13.10 -35.60 -58.42
N ARG A 7 -11.88 -35.32 -57.94
CA ARG A 7 -10.68 -36.23 -57.91
C ARG A 7 -9.45 -35.48 -57.37
N THR A 8 -8.91 -35.70 -56.16
CA THR A 8 -8.14 -36.84 -55.58
C THR A 8 -6.77 -37.13 -56.22
N ARG A 9 -5.67 -36.85 -55.48
CA ARG A 9 -4.40 -37.63 -55.46
C ARG A 9 -3.53 -37.12 -54.28
N ARG A 10 -3.43 -37.81 -53.15
CA ARG A 10 -2.62 -39.00 -52.78
C ARG A 10 -1.15 -38.65 -52.45
N THR A 11 -0.85 -38.85 -51.18
CA THR A 11 0.42 -38.85 -50.44
C THR A 11 1.41 -39.91 -50.93
N GLU A 12 2.73 -39.64 -50.81
CA GLU A 12 3.76 -40.64 -50.47
C GLU A 12 4.91 -39.99 -49.68
N VAL A 13 5.54 -40.82 -48.85
CA VAL A 13 6.45 -40.51 -47.73
C VAL A 13 7.79 -41.22 -47.96
N SER A 14 8.85 -40.64 -47.36
CA SER A 14 10.13 -41.25 -46.93
C SER A 14 11.33 -41.33 -47.90
N LYS A 15 12.46 -40.69 -47.53
CA LYS A 15 13.63 -41.34 -46.89
C LYS A 15 14.82 -40.37 -46.61
N ASN A 16 15.38 -40.53 -45.40
CA ASN A 16 16.71 -40.21 -44.82
C ASN A 16 17.83 -39.60 -45.69
N SER A 17 18.62 -38.65 -45.15
CA SER A 17 19.84 -38.93 -44.34
C SER A 17 20.68 -37.66 -44.02
N GLU A 18 20.95 -37.47 -42.71
CA GLU A 18 22.18 -36.97 -42.05
C GLU A 18 22.90 -35.66 -42.45
N LYS A 19 22.94 -34.67 -41.53
CA LYS A 19 24.20 -34.18 -40.92
C LYS A 19 23.99 -33.25 -39.73
N LYS A 20 24.84 -33.47 -38.73
CA LYS A 20 24.95 -32.91 -37.37
C LYS A 20 25.85 -31.67 -37.37
N ILE A 21 25.43 -30.54 -36.75
CA ILE A 21 26.29 -29.56 -36.06
C ILE A 21 25.50 -28.97 -34.88
N GLU A 22 26.06 -29.11 -33.69
CA GLU A 22 25.63 -28.54 -32.40
C GLU A 22 26.03 -27.05 -32.30
N SER A 23 25.19 -26.25 -31.65
CA SER A 23 25.62 -25.08 -30.88
C SER A 23 24.54 -24.77 -29.85
N GLU A 24 24.86 -25.14 -28.62
CA GLU A 24 24.23 -24.76 -27.37
C GLU A 24 24.33 -23.24 -27.18
N GLU A 25 23.29 -22.61 -26.63
CA GLU A 25 23.48 -21.54 -25.65
C GLU A 25 22.21 -21.36 -24.80
N ASP A 26 22.44 -21.42 -23.50
CA ASP A 26 21.54 -21.24 -22.37
C ASP A 26 20.65 -19.99 -22.46
N THR A 27 19.41 -20.12 -21.99
CA THR A 27 18.87 -19.05 -21.13
C THR A 27 18.07 -19.67 -20.01
N ASN A 28 18.77 -19.79 -18.88
CA ASN A 28 18.27 -20.15 -17.57
C ASN A 28 17.16 -19.20 -17.10
N GLN A 29 16.15 -19.82 -16.48
CA GLN A 29 15.51 -19.43 -15.23
C GLN A 29 15.56 -17.94 -14.82
N GLU A 30 14.42 -17.25 -14.96
CA GLU A 30 13.92 -16.37 -13.90
C GLU A 30 12.42 -16.64 -13.74
N ARG A 31 12.10 -17.83 -13.24
CA ARG A 31 10.82 -18.07 -12.57
C ARG A 31 10.95 -17.31 -11.27
N SER A 32 10.43 -16.08 -11.22
CA SER A 32 10.37 -15.29 -9.98
C SER A 32 9.86 -16.22 -8.88
N PRO A 33 10.64 -16.48 -7.82
CA PRO A 33 10.08 -17.21 -6.70
C PRO A 33 8.96 -16.34 -6.18
N ASP A 34 7.76 -16.88 -6.22
CA ASP A 34 6.69 -16.45 -5.35
C ASP A 34 7.33 -16.17 -4.00
N ASN A 35 7.19 -14.93 -3.51
CA ASN A 35 7.35 -14.67 -2.10
C ASN A 35 6.19 -15.40 -1.40
N GLU A 36 6.30 -16.73 -1.34
CA GLU A 36 5.81 -17.50 -0.22
C GLU A 36 6.58 -16.98 0.99
N ASP A 37 6.11 -15.85 1.53
CA ASP A 37 6.29 -15.53 2.93
C ASP A 37 5.47 -16.56 3.70
N SER A 38 6.00 -17.79 3.71
CA SER A 38 5.60 -18.88 4.58
C SER A 38 6.19 -18.55 5.95
N GLY A 39 5.58 -17.55 6.55
CA GLY A 39 5.81 -17.09 7.90
C GLY A 39 4.45 -16.72 8.45
N ASP A 40 3.72 -17.72 8.95
CA ASP A 40 2.75 -17.50 10.03
C ASP A 40 3.53 -17.09 11.31
N SER A 41 4.36 -16.07 11.16
CA SER A 41 4.91 -15.32 12.26
C SER A 41 3.68 -14.72 12.90
N LYS A 42 3.45 -15.04 14.17
CA LYS A 42 2.52 -14.35 15.07
C LYS A 42 2.93 -12.87 15.28
N ASP A 43 3.61 -12.28 14.32
CA ASP A 43 4.13 -10.94 14.32
C ASP A 43 2.98 -10.01 13.99
N ILE A 44 2.79 -9.03 14.87
CA ILE A 44 1.78 -8.01 14.71
C ILE A 44 2.13 -7.21 13.45
N ARG A 45 1.27 -7.28 12.43
CA ARG A 45 1.45 -6.52 11.19
C ARG A 45 0.94 -5.10 11.35
N LEU A 46 1.87 -4.15 11.32
CA LEU A 46 1.58 -2.73 11.31
C LEU A 46 1.48 -2.21 9.87
N THR A 47 0.58 -1.25 9.68
CA THR A 47 0.56 -0.35 8.52
C THR A 47 1.63 0.72 8.70
N LEU A 48 2.04 1.35 7.60
CA LEU A 48 2.98 2.45 7.64
C LEU A 48 2.49 3.62 8.52
N MET A 49 1.19 3.91 8.51
CA MET A 49 0.59 4.97 9.33
C MET A 49 0.69 4.67 10.83
N GLU A 50 0.50 3.40 11.21
CA GLU A 50 0.64 2.93 12.59
C GLU A 50 2.09 2.98 13.07
N GLU A 51 3.05 2.56 12.23
CA GLU A 51 4.48 2.66 12.54
C GLU A 51 4.90 4.13 12.78
N VAL A 52 4.50 5.04 11.88
CA VAL A 52 4.78 6.47 12.01
C VAL A 52 4.16 7.04 13.29
N LEU A 53 2.92 6.69 13.61
CA LEU A 53 2.29 7.13 14.85
C LEU A 53 3.04 6.60 16.07
N LEU A 54 3.38 5.30 16.09
CA LEU A 54 4.05 4.65 17.20
C LEU A 54 5.43 5.25 17.50
N LEU A 55 6.18 5.63 16.47
CA LEU A 55 7.44 6.37 16.59
C LEU A 55 7.24 7.76 17.22
N GLY A 56 6.12 8.42 16.93
CA GLY A 56 5.81 9.75 17.46
C GLY A 56 5.26 9.76 18.90
N LEU A 57 4.75 8.63 19.39
CA LEU A 57 4.19 8.50 20.73
C LEU A 57 5.26 8.56 21.82
N LYS A 58 4.91 9.15 22.96
CA LYS A 58 5.67 8.96 24.20
C LYS A 58 5.19 7.72 24.94
N ASP A 59 6.12 6.93 25.48
CA ASP A 59 5.83 5.59 26.02
C ASP A 59 4.75 5.59 27.12
N LYS A 60 4.90 6.47 28.11
CA LYS A 60 4.01 6.53 29.28
C LYS A 60 2.80 7.43 29.11
N GLU A 61 2.94 8.46 28.29
CA GLU A 61 1.95 9.54 28.17
C GLU A 61 0.86 9.20 27.13
N GLY A 62 1.16 8.32 26.16
CA GLY A 62 0.17 7.85 25.18
C GLY A 62 -0.31 8.91 24.19
N TYR A 63 0.32 10.08 24.17
CA TYR A 63 0.14 11.11 23.15
C TYR A 63 1.41 11.33 22.34
N THR A 64 1.23 11.80 21.10
CA THR A 64 2.32 12.14 20.20
C THR A 64 3.06 13.37 20.72
N SER A 65 4.39 13.36 20.66
CA SER A 65 5.25 14.44 21.18
C SER A 65 4.96 15.79 20.53
N PHE A 66 4.56 15.79 19.25
CA PHE A 66 4.03 16.95 18.54
C PHE A 66 3.18 16.41 17.39
N TRP A 67 1.90 16.80 17.29
CA TRP A 67 1.08 16.54 16.10
C TRP A 67 0.97 17.84 15.31
N ASN A 68 1.45 17.84 14.07
CA ASN A 68 1.49 19.02 13.21
C ASN A 68 1.02 18.70 11.78
N ASP A 69 0.89 19.73 10.95
CA ASP A 69 0.42 19.61 9.57
C ASP A 69 1.34 18.77 8.68
N CYS A 70 2.65 18.72 8.98
CA CYS A 70 3.61 17.86 8.27
C CYS A 70 3.35 16.37 8.57
N ILE A 71 3.04 16.01 9.82
CA ILE A 71 2.66 14.63 10.17
C ILE A 71 1.31 14.30 9.54
N SER A 72 0.38 15.25 9.60
CA SER A 72 -0.95 15.15 9.00
C SER A 72 -0.86 14.77 7.52
N SER A 73 -0.12 15.54 6.72
CA SER A 73 0.08 15.29 5.29
C SER A 73 0.92 14.03 5.02
N GLY A 74 1.98 13.80 5.81
CA GLY A 74 2.83 12.61 5.73
C GLY A 74 2.05 11.31 5.89
N LEU A 75 1.08 11.25 6.81
CA LEU A 75 0.22 10.09 7.00
C LEU A 75 -0.69 9.82 5.79
N ARG A 76 -1.18 10.87 5.11
CA ARG A 76 -1.98 10.69 3.87
C ARG A 76 -1.11 10.18 2.72
N GLY A 77 0.13 10.66 2.64
CA GLY A 77 1.13 10.05 1.77
C GLY A 77 1.36 8.57 2.11
N GLY A 78 1.48 8.26 3.40
CA GLY A 78 1.62 6.89 3.92
C GLY A 78 0.45 5.98 3.53
N ILE A 79 -0.79 6.47 3.56
CA ILE A 79 -1.98 5.75 3.09
C ILE A 79 -1.85 5.37 1.61
N LEU A 80 -1.44 6.30 0.75
CA LEU A 80 -1.27 6.02 -0.68
C LEU A 80 -0.13 5.00 -0.91
N ILE A 81 0.98 5.11 -0.16
CA ILE A 81 2.09 4.16 -0.23
C ILE A 81 1.63 2.76 0.19
N GLU A 82 0.93 2.66 1.32
CA GLU A 82 0.40 1.41 1.86
C GLU A 82 -0.58 0.74 0.87
N LEU A 83 -1.47 1.51 0.24
CA LEU A 83 -2.37 1.02 -0.81
C LEU A 83 -1.59 0.49 -2.03
N ALA A 84 -0.51 1.17 -2.43
CA ALA A 84 0.33 0.74 -3.55
C ALA A 84 1.08 -0.55 -3.20
N MET A 85 1.64 -0.66 -2.00
CA MET A 85 2.31 -1.86 -1.49
C MET A 85 1.35 -3.06 -1.38
N ARG A 86 0.07 -2.81 -1.06
CA ARG A 86 -1.01 -3.82 -1.08
C ARG A 86 -1.55 -4.11 -2.49
N GLY A 87 -0.99 -3.51 -3.53
CA GLY A 87 -1.40 -3.72 -4.92
C GLY A 87 -2.82 -3.23 -5.23
N ARG A 88 -3.35 -2.26 -4.46
CA ARG A 88 -4.69 -1.69 -4.65
C ARG A 88 -4.70 -0.54 -5.64
N ILE A 89 -3.61 0.23 -5.67
CA ILE A 89 -3.42 1.36 -6.59
C ILE A 89 -2.06 1.29 -7.27
N TYR A 90 -1.91 2.01 -8.36
CA TYR A 90 -0.63 2.21 -9.06
C TYR A 90 -0.58 3.61 -9.68
N LEU A 91 0.62 4.05 -10.03
CA LEU A 91 0.80 5.33 -10.71
C LEU A 91 0.66 5.18 -12.22
N GLU A 92 0.15 6.24 -12.86
CA GLU A 92 0.20 6.41 -14.31
C GLU A 92 1.60 6.02 -14.84
N PRO A 93 1.67 5.12 -15.84
CA PRO A 93 2.94 4.73 -16.43
C PRO A 93 3.74 5.94 -16.94
N PRO A 94 5.07 5.91 -16.86
CA PRO A 94 5.89 6.98 -17.40
C PRO A 94 5.66 7.11 -18.91
N THR A 95 5.40 8.34 -19.36
CA THR A 95 5.29 8.67 -20.79
C THR A 95 6.57 9.34 -21.28
N MET A 96 6.68 9.57 -22.61
CA MET A 96 7.79 10.32 -23.21
C MET A 96 8.00 11.68 -22.55
N ARG A 97 6.92 12.31 -22.08
CA ARG A 97 6.98 13.48 -21.20
C ARG A 97 7.20 12.99 -19.76
N LYS A 98 8.45 13.05 -19.29
CA LYS A 98 8.83 12.69 -17.92
C LYS A 98 8.13 13.60 -16.89
N LYS A 99 6.96 13.17 -16.40
CA LYS A 99 6.26 13.82 -15.27
C LYS A 99 6.95 13.47 -13.96
N ARG A 100 6.97 14.42 -13.01
CA ARG A 100 7.39 14.16 -11.62
C ARG A 100 6.43 13.15 -10.99
N LEU A 101 6.88 12.43 -9.96
CA LEU A 101 6.05 11.42 -9.30
C LEU A 101 4.74 11.99 -8.75
N LEU A 102 4.79 13.21 -8.19
CA LEU A 102 3.61 13.88 -7.61
C LEU A 102 2.57 14.30 -8.66
N ASP A 103 3.01 14.53 -9.91
CA ASP A 103 2.16 14.97 -11.02
C ASP A 103 1.50 13.80 -11.76
N ARG A 104 1.83 12.55 -11.38
CA ARG A 104 1.25 11.35 -12.00
C ARG A 104 -0.10 11.05 -11.38
N LYS A 105 -1.02 10.56 -12.21
CA LYS A 105 -2.35 10.14 -11.78
C LYS A 105 -2.27 8.85 -10.97
N VAL A 106 -3.11 8.75 -9.93
CA VAL A 106 -3.32 7.53 -9.15
C VAL A 106 -4.44 6.73 -9.83
N LEU A 107 -4.14 5.49 -10.16
CA LEU A 107 -5.05 4.57 -10.87
C LEU A 107 -5.43 3.42 -9.94
N LEU A 108 -6.71 3.05 -9.96
CA LEU A 108 -7.22 1.91 -9.21
C LEU A 108 -6.81 0.60 -9.90
N LYS A 109 -6.17 -0.31 -9.15
CA LYS A 109 -5.82 -1.66 -9.60
C LYS A 109 -6.82 -2.71 -9.08
N SER A 110 -7.19 -2.61 -7.82
CA SER A 110 -8.13 -3.53 -7.15
C SER A 110 -8.88 -2.79 -6.05
N ASP A 111 -10.18 -3.05 -5.96
CA ASP A 111 -11.08 -2.51 -4.93
C ASP A 111 -11.35 -3.49 -3.78
N SER A 112 -10.64 -4.63 -3.75
CA SER A 112 -10.76 -5.59 -2.65
C SER A 112 -10.41 -4.93 -1.30
N PRO A 113 -11.22 -5.15 -0.25
CA PRO A 113 -11.00 -4.53 1.05
C PRO A 113 -9.62 -4.91 1.61
N THR A 114 -9.07 -4.02 2.39
CA THR A 114 -7.76 -4.16 3.03
C THR A 114 -7.89 -4.52 4.51
N GLY A 115 -9.09 -4.35 5.09
CA GLY A 115 -9.36 -4.55 6.51
C GLY A 115 -8.96 -3.35 7.39
N ASP A 116 -8.35 -2.32 6.80
CA ASP A 116 -8.06 -1.06 7.48
C ASP A 116 -9.06 0.01 7.02
N VAL A 117 -9.73 0.64 7.98
CA VAL A 117 -10.82 1.57 7.72
C VAL A 117 -10.35 2.81 6.92
N LEU A 118 -9.13 3.31 7.15
CA LEU A 118 -8.60 4.49 6.45
C LEU A 118 -8.23 4.15 5.01
N LEU A 119 -7.62 2.99 4.80
CA LEU A 119 -7.27 2.51 3.47
C LEU A 119 -8.53 2.23 2.65
N ASP A 120 -9.54 1.59 3.24
CA ASP A 120 -10.78 1.22 2.57
C ASP A 120 -11.66 2.44 2.23
N GLU A 121 -11.71 3.43 3.12
CA GLU A 121 -12.34 4.73 2.84
C GLU A 121 -11.65 5.46 1.69
N THR A 122 -10.31 5.48 1.69
CA THR A 122 -9.53 6.08 0.60
C THR A 122 -9.77 5.36 -0.73
N LEU A 123 -9.82 4.03 -0.74
CA LEU A 123 -10.14 3.26 -1.95
C LEU A 123 -11.53 3.57 -2.49
N LYS A 124 -12.52 3.74 -1.60
CA LYS A 124 -13.87 4.16 -1.98
C LYS A 124 -13.86 5.52 -2.67
N HIS A 125 -13.10 6.50 -2.14
CA HIS A 125 -12.95 7.80 -2.78
C HIS A 125 -12.27 7.71 -4.15
N ILE A 126 -11.18 6.95 -4.25
CA ILE A 126 -10.46 6.74 -5.51
C ILE A 126 -11.38 6.13 -6.57
N LYS A 127 -12.13 5.08 -6.20
CA LYS A 127 -13.07 4.41 -7.09
C LYS A 127 -14.20 5.32 -7.59
N ALA A 128 -14.66 6.25 -6.76
CA ALA A 128 -15.77 7.15 -7.09
C ALA A 128 -15.33 8.39 -7.90
N THR A 129 -14.04 8.57 -8.16
CA THR A 129 -13.51 9.82 -8.74
C THR A 129 -13.16 9.67 -10.22
N GLU A 130 -13.93 10.36 -11.06
CA GLU A 130 -13.65 10.53 -12.49
C GLU A 130 -13.70 12.02 -12.86
N PRO A 131 -12.67 12.57 -13.55
CA PRO A 131 -11.42 11.92 -13.95
C PRO A 131 -10.49 11.64 -12.75
N THR A 132 -9.57 10.69 -12.91
CA THR A 132 -8.59 10.32 -11.87
C THR A 132 -7.64 11.47 -11.54
N GLU A 133 -7.38 11.66 -10.24
CA GLU A 133 -6.54 12.74 -9.71
C GLU A 133 -5.05 12.36 -9.58
N THR A 134 -4.20 13.38 -9.45
CA THR A 134 -2.76 13.21 -9.21
C THR A 134 -2.46 12.82 -7.77
N VAL A 135 -1.25 12.31 -7.50
CA VAL A 135 -0.79 12.02 -6.14
C VAL A 135 -0.87 13.26 -5.25
N GLN A 136 -0.40 14.41 -5.75
CA GLN A 136 -0.46 15.66 -4.98
C GLN A 136 -1.91 16.02 -4.61
N THR A 137 -2.82 15.99 -5.58
CA THR A 137 -4.22 16.32 -5.34
C THR A 137 -4.87 15.34 -4.37
N TRP A 138 -4.54 14.05 -4.42
CA TRP A 138 -5.03 13.09 -3.41
C TRP A 138 -4.57 13.45 -2.00
N ILE A 139 -3.32 13.86 -1.81
CA ILE A 139 -2.81 14.26 -0.49
C ILE A 139 -3.58 15.49 0.03
N GLU A 140 -3.79 16.50 -0.81
CA GLU A 140 -4.56 17.71 -0.47
C GLU A 140 -6.03 17.38 -0.12
N LEU A 141 -6.67 16.52 -0.91
CA LEU A 141 -8.05 16.08 -0.70
C LEU A 141 -8.22 15.32 0.62
N LEU A 142 -7.36 14.33 0.88
CA LEU A 142 -7.42 13.50 2.08
C LEU A 142 -7.04 14.28 3.36
N THR A 143 -6.26 15.35 3.22
CA THR A 143 -5.90 16.25 4.32
C THR A 143 -6.99 17.30 4.56
N GLY A 144 -7.79 17.63 3.53
CA GLY A 144 -8.83 18.66 3.58
C GLY A 144 -8.32 20.05 3.23
N GLU A 145 -7.22 20.15 2.47
CA GLU A 145 -6.63 21.42 2.01
C GLU A 145 -7.30 21.94 0.72
N THR A 146 -8.27 21.20 0.19
CA THR A 146 -9.01 21.59 -1.01
C THR A 146 -10.06 22.66 -0.72
N TRP A 147 -10.20 23.59 -1.67
CA TRP A 147 -11.26 24.61 -1.65
C TRP A 147 -12.50 24.20 -2.47
N ASN A 148 -12.50 23.01 -3.09
CA ASN A 148 -13.64 22.55 -3.89
C ASN A 148 -14.75 21.99 -2.99
N PRO A 149 -15.94 22.63 -2.92
CA PRO A 149 -17.02 22.19 -2.02
C PRO A 149 -17.48 20.76 -2.28
N PHE A 150 -17.49 20.32 -3.55
CA PHE A 150 -17.91 18.97 -3.93
C PHE A 150 -16.90 17.89 -3.54
N LYS A 151 -15.67 18.26 -3.18
CA LYS A 151 -14.61 17.31 -2.79
C LYS A 151 -14.22 17.41 -1.31
N LEU A 152 -14.87 18.29 -0.53
CA LEU A 152 -14.65 18.39 0.93
C LEU A 152 -14.93 17.09 1.67
N GLN A 153 -15.83 16.26 1.13
CA GLN A 153 -16.19 14.95 1.69
C GLN A 153 -15.07 13.91 1.60
N TYR A 154 -13.96 14.19 0.91
CA TYR A 154 -12.83 13.26 0.80
C TYR A 154 -11.82 13.41 1.94
N GLN A 155 -11.99 14.43 2.78
CA GLN A 155 -11.12 14.62 3.93
C GLN A 155 -11.27 13.45 4.90
N LEU A 156 -10.15 12.78 5.18
CA LEU A 156 -10.11 11.77 6.23
C LEU A 156 -10.12 12.45 7.58
N ARG A 157 -11.15 12.17 8.38
CA ARG A 157 -11.35 12.72 9.72
C ARG A 157 -10.90 11.75 10.80
N ASN A 158 -10.51 12.32 11.94
CA ASN A 158 -10.12 11.59 13.15
C ASN A 158 -9.05 10.53 12.88
N VAL A 159 -8.10 10.85 11.98
CA VAL A 159 -7.08 9.90 11.50
C VAL A 159 -6.24 9.39 12.66
N ARG A 160 -5.83 10.29 13.56
CA ARG A 160 -5.03 9.94 14.73
C ARG A 160 -5.75 8.95 15.64
N GLU A 161 -7.01 9.24 15.96
CA GLU A 161 -7.85 8.44 16.83
C GLU A 161 -8.13 7.06 16.22
N ARG A 162 -8.34 7.01 14.90
CA ARG A 162 -8.56 5.75 14.18
C ARG A 162 -7.32 4.88 14.14
N ILE A 163 -6.14 5.46 13.90
CA ILE A 163 -4.87 4.72 13.97
C ILE A 163 -4.61 4.23 15.40
N ALA A 164 -4.84 5.09 16.42
CA ALA A 164 -4.69 4.70 17.82
C ALA A 164 -5.62 3.53 18.19
N LYS A 165 -6.88 3.56 17.73
CA LYS A 165 -7.83 2.47 17.91
C LYS A 165 -7.32 1.15 17.29
N ASN A 166 -6.81 1.18 16.06
CA ASN A 166 -6.24 -0.01 15.42
C ASN A 166 -5.04 -0.56 16.23
N LEU A 167 -4.17 0.32 16.75
CA LEU A 167 -3.06 -0.09 17.60
C LEU A 167 -3.50 -0.69 18.95
N VAL A 168 -4.65 -0.24 19.50
CA VAL A 168 -5.28 -0.86 20.68
C VAL A 168 -5.84 -2.24 20.33
N GLU A 169 -6.54 -2.38 19.20
CA GLU A 169 -7.06 -3.67 18.73
C GLU A 169 -5.94 -4.69 18.48
N LYS A 170 -4.75 -4.22 18.09
CA LYS A 170 -3.54 -5.03 17.92
C LYS A 170 -2.76 -5.28 19.22
N GLY A 171 -3.21 -4.74 20.35
CA GLY A 171 -2.58 -4.95 21.67
C GLY A 171 -1.25 -4.21 21.87
N ILE A 172 -0.92 -3.22 21.04
CA ILE A 172 0.30 -2.41 21.18
C ILE A 172 0.07 -1.24 22.14
N LEU A 173 -1.11 -0.64 22.07
CA LEU A 173 -1.57 0.39 22.99
C LEU A 173 -2.68 -0.20 23.88
N THR A 174 -2.89 0.43 25.03
CA THR A 174 -4.10 0.21 25.83
C THR A 174 -4.99 1.45 25.81
N THR A 175 -6.16 1.38 26.42
CA THR A 175 -6.98 2.55 26.71
C THR A 175 -7.02 2.74 28.21
N GLU A 176 -6.48 3.87 28.66
CA GLU A 176 -6.51 4.28 30.05
C GLU A 176 -7.34 5.55 30.21
N LYS A 177 -8.06 5.64 31.32
CA LYS A 177 -8.82 6.84 31.69
C LYS A 177 -8.04 7.56 32.78
N GLN A 178 -7.46 8.70 32.43
CA GLN A 178 -6.79 9.58 33.39
C GLN A 178 -7.79 10.59 33.93
N ASN A 179 -7.99 10.57 35.25
CA ASN A 179 -8.91 11.49 35.91
C ASN A 179 -8.15 12.76 36.28
N PHE A 180 -8.57 13.89 35.73
CA PHE A 180 -8.14 15.21 36.15
C PHE A 180 -9.18 15.81 37.09
N LEU A 181 -8.81 16.86 37.81
CA LEU A 181 -9.69 17.48 38.81
C LEU A 181 -11.06 17.91 38.25
N LEU A 182 -11.13 18.26 36.95
CA LEU A 182 -12.33 18.82 36.31
C LEU A 182 -12.88 18.00 35.14
N PHE A 183 -12.14 16.98 34.68
CA PHE A 183 -12.51 16.18 33.52
C PHE A 183 -11.73 14.88 33.51
N ASP A 184 -12.20 13.92 32.73
CA ASP A 184 -11.46 12.70 32.47
C ASP A 184 -10.92 12.72 31.04
N MET A 185 -9.68 12.33 30.86
CA MET A 185 -9.03 12.22 29.55
C MET A 185 -8.74 10.76 29.25
N THR A 186 -9.12 10.34 28.04
CA THR A 186 -8.73 9.02 27.55
C THR A 186 -7.33 9.12 26.95
N THR A 187 -6.41 8.28 27.41
CA THR A 187 -5.04 8.18 26.91
C THR A 187 -4.76 6.78 26.38
N HIS A 188 -3.76 6.69 25.50
CA HIS A 188 -3.37 5.44 24.84
C HIS A 188 -1.90 5.11 25.07
N PRO A 189 -1.49 4.76 26.30
CA PRO A 189 -0.09 4.44 26.60
C PRO A 189 0.35 3.14 25.90
N VAL A 190 1.65 3.04 25.66
CA VAL A 190 2.26 1.88 25.00
C VAL A 190 2.38 0.75 26.01
N THR A 191 1.72 -0.38 25.74
CA THR A 191 1.81 -1.60 26.57
C THR A 191 2.87 -2.55 26.04
N ASN A 192 2.94 -2.73 24.72
CA ASN A 192 3.94 -3.56 24.08
C ASN A 192 5.16 -2.71 23.67
N THR A 193 6.08 -2.50 24.62
CA THR A 193 7.31 -1.75 24.37
C THR A 193 8.28 -2.49 23.44
N THR A 194 8.20 -3.83 23.38
CA THR A 194 9.04 -4.66 22.51
C THR A 194 8.81 -4.34 21.04
N GLU A 195 7.55 -4.19 20.61
CA GLU A 195 7.23 -3.83 19.22
C GLU A 195 7.76 -2.45 18.84
N LYS A 196 7.63 -1.48 19.75
CA LYS A 196 8.19 -0.14 19.53
C LYS A 196 9.71 -0.17 19.45
N GLN A 197 10.38 -0.93 20.33
CA GLN A 197 11.84 -1.08 20.29
C GLN A 197 12.30 -1.78 19.01
N ARG A 198 11.57 -2.80 18.54
CA ARG A 198 11.82 -3.47 17.25
C ARG A 198 11.76 -2.49 16.09
N LEU A 199 10.74 -1.64 16.07
CA LEU A 199 10.59 -0.61 15.04
C LEU A 199 11.70 0.44 15.09
N VAL A 200 12.06 0.92 16.28
CA VAL A 200 13.18 1.87 16.46
C VAL A 200 14.50 1.26 15.99
N LYS A 201 14.77 0.00 16.35
CA LYS A 201 15.98 -0.70 15.91
C LYS A 201 16.02 -0.85 14.39
N LYS A 202 14.93 -1.30 13.76
CA LYS A 202 14.82 -1.39 12.29
C LYS A 202 15.13 -0.05 11.61
N LEU A 203 14.64 1.06 12.18
CA LEU A 203 14.92 2.40 11.67
C LEU A 203 16.39 2.80 11.87
N GLN A 204 16.97 2.51 13.04
CA GLN A 204 18.37 2.77 13.33
C GLN A 204 19.29 2.01 12.38
N ASP A 205 19.07 0.70 12.22
CA ASP A 205 19.86 -0.16 11.34
C ASP A 205 19.80 0.38 9.89
N SER A 206 18.60 0.75 9.41
CA SER A 206 18.42 1.30 8.05
C SER A 206 19.12 2.65 7.80
N VAL A 207 19.42 3.42 8.84
CA VAL A 207 20.04 4.76 8.72
C VAL A 207 21.53 4.74 9.06
N LEU A 208 21.94 3.87 9.99
CA LEU A 208 23.29 3.83 10.56
C LEU A 208 24.19 2.75 9.95
N GLU A 209 23.63 1.66 9.41
CA GLU A 209 24.42 0.68 8.65
C GLU A 209 24.78 1.30 7.29
N ARG A 210 26.00 1.85 7.22
CA ARG A 210 26.68 2.31 6.01
C ARG A 210 28.04 1.64 5.90
#